data_AF-A0A949CS61-F1
#
_entry.id   AF-A0A949CS61-F1
#
_cell.length_a   1.000
_cell.length_b   1.000
_cell.length_c   1.000
_cell.angle_alpha   90.00
_cell.angle_beta   90.00
_cell.angle_gamma   90.00
#
_symmetry.space_group_name_H-M   'P 1'
#
loop_
_entity.id
_entity.type
_entity.pdbx_description
1 polymer ?
#
loop_
_entity_poly.entity_id
_entity_poly.type
_entity_poly.pdbx_seq_one_letter_code
_entity_poly.pdbx_strand_id
1 'polypeptide(L)' 'MMKLVYRGASYEQTPSHIEVEDLGLMGNYRGHELHFHQAKRQGVGLHDIQLHYRGAAYTAHVGN' A
#
# COMPACT_ATOMS: atom_id res chain seq x y z
N MET A 1 15.02 -3.05 8.97
CA MET A 1 14.33 -3.08 7.67
C MET A 1 14.20 -4.55 7.26
N MET A 2 13.01 -5.14 7.35
CA MET A 2 12.83 -6.58 7.04
C MET A 2 12.85 -6.79 5.53
N LYS A 3 13.77 -7.61 5.04
CA LYS A 3 13.78 -8.10 3.65
C LYS A 3 13.00 -9.41 3.61
N LEU A 4 11.99 -9.49 2.75
CA LEU A 4 11.29 -10.75 2.52
C LEU A 4 12.19 -11.64 1.65
N VAL A 5 12.48 -12.86 2.11
CA VAL A 5 13.28 -13.83 1.34
C VAL A 5 12.42 -15.04 1.01
N TYR A 6 12.24 -15.31 -0.28
CA TYR A 6 11.50 -16.48 -0.76
C TYR A 6 12.29 -17.20 -1.85
N ARG A 7 12.50 -18.52 -1.67
CA ARG A 7 13.29 -19.38 -2.58
C ARG A 7 14.68 -18.83 -2.96
N GLY A 8 15.36 -18.18 -2.02
CA GLY A 8 16.69 -17.59 -2.22
C GLY A 8 16.68 -16.24 -2.95
N ALA A 9 15.53 -15.75 -3.42
CA ALA A 9 15.38 -14.39 -3.92
C ALA A 9 15.06 -13.45 -2.75
N SER A 10 15.79 -12.33 -2.68
CA SER A 10 15.54 -11.26 -1.71
C SER A 10 14.71 -10.17 -2.35
N TYR A 11 13.59 -9.84 -1.73
CA TYR A 11 12.71 -8.77 -2.17
C TYR A 11 12.97 -7.54 -1.31
N GLU A 12 13.30 -6.42 -1.94
CA GLU A 12 13.30 -5.14 -1.26
C GLU A 12 11.87 -4.60 -1.26
N GLN A 13 11.27 -4.53 -0.07
CA GLN A 13 9.98 -3.88 0.09
C GLN A 13 10.23 -2.38 0.16
N THR A 14 9.75 -1.65 -0.85
CA THR A 14 9.62 -0.19 -0.81
C THR A 14 8.23 0.11 -0.27
N PRO A 15 8.05 0.34 1.05
CA PRO A 15 6.74 0.70 1.58
C PRO A 15 6.29 1.99 0.90
N SER A 16 5.03 2.03 0.45
CA SER A 16 4.45 3.23 -0.13
C SER A 16 4.38 4.32 0.93
N HIS A 17 5.08 5.42 0.71
CA HIS A 17 4.89 6.62 1.52
C HIS A 17 3.62 7.32 1.03
N ILE A 18 2.58 7.32 1.87
CA ILE A 18 1.30 7.95 1.58
C ILE A 18 1.26 9.28 2.34
N GLU A 19 1.24 10.38 1.60
CA GLU A 19 0.97 11.69 2.19
C GLU A 19 -0.49 11.72 2.67
N VAL A 20 -0.67 11.98 3.96
CA VAL A 20 -1.99 12.13 4.59
C VAL A 20 -2.19 13.57 5.02
N GLU A 21 -3.43 14.04 4.92
CA GLU A 21 -3.88 15.31 5.47
C GLU A 21 -4.82 15.05 6.64
N ASP A 22 -4.67 15.86 7.69
CA ASP A 22 -5.67 15.94 8.73
C ASP A 22 -6.89 16.72 8.22
N LEU A 23 -8.04 16.07 8.24
CA LEU A 23 -9.33 16.69 7.90
C LEU A 23 -9.93 17.48 9.07
N GLY A 24 -9.31 17.40 10.25
CA GLY A 24 -9.71 18.10 11.46
C GLY A 24 -10.64 17.29 12.37
N LEU A 25 -11.06 17.95 13.45
CA LEU A 25 -11.89 17.37 14.51
C LEU A 25 -13.30 17.07 13.97
N MET A 26 -13.65 15.79 13.91
CA MET A 26 -14.99 15.36 13.52
C MET A 26 -15.95 15.30 14.72
N GLY A 27 -15.44 15.09 15.93
CA GLY A 27 -16.25 15.06 17.14
C GLY A 27 -15.51 14.49 18.34
N ASN A 28 -16.25 14.18 19.41
CA ASN A 28 -15.69 13.54 20.60
C ASN A 28 -16.30 12.14 20.76
N TYR A 29 -15.45 11.11 20.86
CA TYR A 29 -15.86 9.74 21.17
C TYR A 29 -15.30 9.32 22.52
N ARG A 30 -16.18 9.00 23.47
CA ARG A 30 -15.83 8.60 24.86
C ARG A 30 -14.92 9.61 25.59
N GLY A 31 -15.12 10.91 25.34
CA GLY A 31 -14.32 11.98 25.95
C GLY A 31 -12.97 12.23 25.27
N HIS A 32 -12.68 11.56 24.14
CA HIS A 32 -11.49 11.81 23.33
C HIS A 32 -11.88 12.44 21.99
N GLU A 33 -11.00 13.31 21.50
CA GLU A 33 -11.14 13.89 20.16
C GLU A 33 -10.99 12.83 19.08
N LEU A 34 -11.91 12.83 18.13
CA LEU A 34 -11.92 11.97 16.96
C LEU A 34 -11.51 12.79 15.74
N HIS A 35 -10.39 12.43 15.15
CA HIS A 35 -9.82 13.06 13.95
C HIS A 35 -9.93 12.11 12.75
N PHE A 36 -10.14 12.66 11.57
CA PHE A 36 -10.14 11.90 10.31
C PHE A 36 -8.94 12.30 9.47
N HIS A 37 -8.38 11.31 8.78
CA HIS A 37 -7.27 11.53 7.86
C HIS A 37 -7.69 11.09 6.46
N GLN A 38 -7.36 11.89 5.45
CA GLN A 38 -7.47 11.50 4.04
C GLN A 38 -6.10 11.44 3.40
N ALA A 39 -5.87 10.46 2.52
CA ALA A 39 -4.68 10.44 1.70
C ALA A 39 -4.76 11.60 0.67
N LYS A 40 -3.73 12.45 0.61
CA LYS A 40 -3.63 13.56 -0.36
C LYS A 40 -3.53 13.09 -1.81
N ARG A 41 -2.99 11.89 -2.01
CA ARG A 41 -2.90 11.25 -3.33
C ARG A 41 -3.73 9.97 -3.32
N GLN A 42 -4.61 9.81 -4.32
CA GLN A 42 -5.10 8.49 -4.68
C GLN A 42 -3.88 7.60 -4.90
N GLY A 43 -3.84 6.45 -4.23
CA GLY A 43 -2.76 5.48 -4.38
C GLY A 43 -2.50 5.29 -5.88
N VAL A 44 -1.23 5.39 -6.28
CA VAL A 44 -0.82 5.11 -7.66
C VAL A 44 -1.48 3.79 -8.05
N GLY A 45 -2.35 3.81 -9.07
CA GLY A 45 -3.07 2.63 -9.51
C GLY A 45 -2.07 1.50 -9.71
N LEU A 46 -2.31 0.38 -9.02
CA LEU A 46 -1.44 -0.79 -9.07
C LEU A 46 -1.31 -1.20 -10.54
N HIS A 47 -0.08 -1.16 -11.05
CA HIS A 47 0.18 -1.56 -12.43
C HIS A 47 -0.05 -3.06 -12.57
N ASP A 48 -0.60 -3.47 -13.71
CA ASP A 48 -0.64 -4.87 -14.08
C ASP A 48 0.79 -5.41 -14.15
N ILE A 49 1.09 -6.39 -13.29
CA ILE A 49 2.40 -7.02 -13.27
C ILE A 49 2.36 -8.19 -14.25
N GLN A 50 3.23 -8.15 -15.26
CA GLN A 50 3.50 -9.29 -16.14
C GLN A 50 4.47 -10.23 -15.43
N LEU A 51 3.95 -11.35 -14.95
CA LEU A 51 4.73 -12.42 -14.34
C LEU A 51 5.08 -13.46 -15.40
N HIS A 52 6.35 -13.88 -15.46
CA HIS A 52 6.75 -14.98 -16.32
C HIS A 52 7.07 -16.22 -15.46
N TYR A 53 6.32 -17.30 -15.65
CA TYR A 53 6.59 -18.60 -15.01
C TYR A 53 6.73 -19.69 -16.06
N ARG A 54 7.90 -20.36 -16.09
CA ARG A 54 8.25 -21.43 -17.06
C ARG A 54 7.96 -21.06 -18.52
N GLY A 55 8.18 -19.80 -18.89
CA GLY A 55 7.99 -19.29 -20.25
C GLY A 55 6.57 -18.81 -20.58
N ALA A 56 5.58 -19.03 -19.69
CA ALA A 56 4.24 -18.47 -19.84
C ALA A 56 4.14 -17.10 -19.15
N ALA A 57 3.51 -16.14 -19.81
CA ALA A 57 3.20 -14.83 -19.25
C ALA A 57 1.85 -14.87 -18.53
N TYR A 58 1.78 -14.26 -17.36
CA TYR A 58 0.59 -14.15 -16.52
C TYR A 58 0.41 -12.68 -16.15
N THR A 59 -0.76 -12.13 -16.46
CA THR A 59 -1.14 -10.81 -15.98
C THR A 59 -1.75 -10.96 -14.60
N ALA A 60 -1.10 -10.40 -13.58
CA ALA A 60 -1.64 -10.36 -12.23
C ALA A 60 -2.11 -8.94 -11.92
N HIS A 61 -3.42 -8.80 -11.62
CA HIS A 61 -3.96 -7.62 -10.99
C HIS A 61 -3.66 -7.71 -9.49
N VAL A 62 -2.77 -6.87 -9.00
CA VAL A 62 -2.56 -6.73 -7.55
C VAL A 62 -3.67 -5.81 -7.06
N GLY A 63 -4.65 -6.37 -6.34
CA GLY A 63 -5.67 -5.60 -5.61
C GLY A 63 -5.36 -5.62 -4.11
N ASN A 64 -5.80 -4.57 -3.41
CA ASN A 64 -5.63 -4.42 -1.95
C ASN A 64 -6.33 -5.50 -1.14
#